data_AF-A0A934QN68-F1
#
_entry.id   AF-A0A934QN68-F1
#
_cell.length_a   1.000
_cell.length_b   1.000
_cell.length_c   1.000
_cell.angle_alpha   90.00
_cell.angle_beta   90.00
_cell.angle_gamma   90.00
#
_symmetry.space_group_name_H-M   'P 1'
#
loop_
_entity.id
_entity.type
_entity.pdbx_description
1 polymer ?
#
loop_
_entity_poly.entity_id
_entity_poly.type
_entity_poly.pdbx_seq_one_letter_code
_entity_poly.pdbx_strand_id
1 'polypeptide(L)' 'MSATPESDRPDGEAVARAFARCFAGADGALALDHLRRITFERVLAPEVGEAALRDLEGQRRLAANLLALIRRGRAGD' A
#
# COMPACT_ATOMS: atom_id res chain seq x y z
N MET A 1 34.56 9.13 -11.66
CA MET A 1 33.80 8.28 -10.73
C MET A 1 32.68 9.12 -10.14
N SER A 2 31.53 9.15 -10.81
CA SER A 2 30.36 9.91 -10.35
C SER A 2 29.56 9.04 -9.39
N ALA A 3 29.20 9.60 -8.24
CA ALA A 3 28.55 8.92 -7.14
C ALA A 3 27.29 8.14 -7.57
N THR A 4 27.19 6.90 -7.11
CA THR A 4 26.04 6.02 -7.31
C THR A 4 24.79 6.63 -6.65
N PRO A 5 23.61 6.66 -7.31
CA PRO A 5 22.38 7.32 -6.81
C PRO A 5 21.68 6.58 -5.65
N GLU A 6 22.38 5.68 -4.95
CA GLU A 6 21.79 4.83 -3.92
C GLU A 6 21.49 5.57 -2.62
N SER A 7 22.16 6.71 -2.39
CA SER A 7 22.00 7.57 -1.22
C SER A 7 20.72 8.42 -1.23
N ASP A 8 19.99 8.47 -2.34
CA ASP A 8 18.79 9.30 -2.50
C ASP A 8 17.49 8.50 -2.28
N ARG A 9 17.60 7.19 -2.00
CA ARG A 9 16.42 6.39 -1.62
C ARG A 9 15.98 6.77 -0.20
N PRO A 10 14.73 7.21 -0.02
CA PRO A 10 14.24 7.55 1.30
C PRO A 10 14.31 6.30 2.19
N ASP A 11 14.83 6.50 3.40
CA ASP A 11 14.86 5.47 4.45
C ASP A 11 13.47 4.84 4.60
N GLY A 12 13.43 3.51 4.67
CA GLY A 12 12.17 2.76 4.79
C GLY A 12 11.34 3.20 5.99
N GLU A 13 11.98 3.65 7.08
CA GLU A 13 11.28 4.18 8.24
C GLU A 13 10.73 5.58 8.02
N ALA A 14 11.48 6.45 7.32
CA ALA A 14 10.97 7.73 6.86
C ALA A 14 9.75 7.58 5.95
N VAL A 15 9.76 6.60 5.04
CA VAL A 15 8.60 6.26 4.20
C VAL A 15 7.43 5.78 5.05
N ALA A 16 7.65 4.87 6.00
CA ALA A 16 6.59 4.35 6.87
C ALA A 16 5.91 5.47 7.66
N ARG A 17 6.68 6.37 8.29
CA ARG A 17 6.15 7.54 9.00
C ARG A 17 5.39 8.50 8.07
N ALA A 18 5.86 8.69 6.83
CA ALA A 18 5.15 9.52 5.85
C ALA A 18 3.77 8.92 5.51
N PHE A 19 3.71 7.61 5.25
CA PHE A 19 2.45 6.90 5.03
C PHE A 19 1.53 6.97 6.25
N ALA A 20 2.05 6.75 7.46
CA ALA A 20 1.27 6.85 8.69
C ALA A 20 0.60 8.23 8.83
N ARG A 21 1.36 9.32 8.60
CA ARG A 21 0.83 10.70 8.64
C ARG A 21 -0.20 10.97 7.55
N CYS A 22 0.09 10.60 6.30
CA CYS A 22 -0.83 10.81 5.17
C CYS A 22 -2.20 10.15 5.39
N PHE A 23 -2.23 9.00 6.07
CA PHE A 23 -3.45 8.23 6.31
C PHE A 23 -3.95 8.31 7.77
N ALA A 24 -3.59 9.35 8.52
CA ALA A 24 -4.03 9.53 9.91
C ALA A 24 -5.39 10.23 10.06
N GLY A 25 -5.79 11.05 9.08
CA GLY A 25 -7.03 11.84 9.11
C GLY A 25 -8.25 11.13 8.51
N ALA A 26 -9.40 11.81 8.55
CA ALA A 26 -10.67 11.30 8.03
C ALA A 26 -10.60 10.92 6.53
N ASP A 27 -9.98 11.77 5.70
CA ASP A 27 -9.78 11.49 4.27
C ASP A 27 -8.87 10.27 4.06
N GLY A 28 -7.86 10.11 4.92
CA GLY A 28 -6.99 8.93 4.93
C GLY A 28 -7.76 7.66 5.25
N ALA A 29 -8.64 7.69 6.25
CA ALA A 29 -9.50 6.57 6.59
C ALA A 29 -10.46 6.23 5.43
N LEU A 30 -11.07 7.24 4.80
CA LEU A 30 -11.93 7.07 3.63
C LEU A 30 -11.19 6.45 2.45
N ALA A 31 -9.97 6.91 2.16
CA ALA A 31 -9.14 6.34 1.09
C ALA A 31 -8.76 4.88 1.37
N LEU A 32 -8.44 4.54 2.62
CA LEU A 32 -8.13 3.16 3.02
C LEU A 32 -9.37 2.24 2.92
N ASP A 33 -10.54 2.71 3.32
CA ASP A 33 -11.79 1.97 3.14
C ASP A 33 -12.06 1.69 1.66
N HIS A 34 -11.97 2.73 0.83
CA HIS A 34 -12.14 2.57 -0.61
C HIS A 34 -11.16 1.56 -1.21
N LEU A 35 -9.87 1.64 -0.83
CA LEU A 35 -8.85 0.71 -1.28
C LEU A 35 -9.18 -0.74 -0.88
N ARG A 36 -9.66 -0.96 0.35
CA ARG A 36 -10.07 -2.29 0.82
C ARG A 36 -11.23 -2.85 0.00
N ARG A 37 -12.24 -2.02 -0.31
CA ARG A 37 -13.39 -2.42 -1.12
C ARG A 37 -12.99 -2.87 -2.52
N ILE A 38 -12.09 -2.15 -3.18
CA ILE A 38 -11.71 -2.47 -4.56
C ILE A 38 -10.67 -3.60 -4.67
N THR A 39 -10.05 -4.02 -3.56
CA THR A 39 -9.00 -5.06 -3.55
C THR A 39 -9.38 -6.31 -2.75
N PHE A 40 -9.53 -6.20 -1.43
CA PHE A 40 -9.75 -7.34 -0.54
C PHE A 40 -11.20 -7.83 -0.56
N GLU A 41 -12.14 -6.91 -0.61
CA GLU A 41 -13.58 -7.23 -0.56
C GLU A 41 -14.17 -7.38 -1.96
N ARG A 42 -13.36 -7.16 -3.00
CA ARG A 42 -13.75 -7.37 -4.38
C ARG A 42 -13.95 -8.85 -4.67
N VAL A 43 -15.19 -9.21 -4.95
CA VAL A 43 -15.59 -10.54 -5.42
C VAL A 43 -15.56 -10.57 -6.94
N LEU A 44 -15.01 -11.64 -7.50
CA LEU A 44 -14.99 -11.90 -8.94
C LEU A 44 -15.93 -13.05 -9.28
N ALA A 45 -16.54 -12.98 -10.45
CA ALA A 45 -17.39 -14.06 -10.95
C ALA A 45 -16.54 -15.31 -11.28
N PRO A 46 -17.11 -16.51 -11.21
CA PRO A 46 -16.39 -17.76 -11.50
C PRO A 46 -15.78 -17.82 -12.91
N GLU A 47 -16.35 -17.09 -13.87
CA GLU A 47 -15.96 -17.09 -15.27
C GLU A 47 -14.77 -16.16 -15.55
N VAL A 48 -14.29 -15.43 -14.54
CA VAL A 48 -13.17 -14.50 -14.69
C VAL A 48 -11.87 -15.27 -14.99
N GLY A 49 -11.21 -14.90 -16.08
CA GLY A 49 -9.97 -15.53 -16.52
C GLY A 49 -8.78 -15.26 -15.58
N GLU A 50 -7.79 -16.15 -15.63
CA GLU A 50 -6.64 -16.13 -14.73
C GLU A 50 -5.85 -14.81 -14.72
N ALA A 51 -5.78 -14.10 -15.86
CA ALA A 51 -5.08 -12.82 -15.95
C ALA A 51 -5.67 -11.78 -15.00
N ALA A 52 -7.00 -11.71 -14.90
CA ALA A 52 -7.69 -10.81 -13.99
C ALA A 52 -7.56 -11.24 -12.52
N LEU A 53 -7.51 -12.55 -12.24
CA LEU A 53 -7.20 -13.06 -10.91
C LEU A 53 -5.79 -12.64 -10.46
N ARG A 54 -4.80 -12.80 -11.34
CA ARG A 54 -3.41 -12.39 -11.06
C ARG A 54 -3.27 -10.88 -10.87
N ASP A 55 -3.99 -10.10 -11.68
CA ASP A 55 -4.03 -8.65 -11.53
C ASP A 55 -4.61 -8.24 -10.16
N LEU A 56 -5.76 -8.80 -9.78
CA LEU A 56 -6.36 -8.52 -8.47
C LEU A 56 -5.45 -8.93 -7.31
N GLU A 57 -4.74 -10.06 -7.43
CA GLU A 57 -3.77 -10.48 -6.42
C GLU A 57 -2.56 -9.53 -6.35
N GLY A 58 -2.12 -8.99 -7.49
CA GLY A 58 -1.13 -7.91 -7.54
C GLY A 58 -1.58 -6.67 -6.77
N GLN A 59 -2.84 -6.25 -6.97
CA GLN A 59 -3.43 -5.11 -6.27
C GLN A 59 -3.54 -5.37 -4.76
N ARG A 60 -3.96 -6.57 -4.34
CA ARG A 60 -4.03 -6.96 -2.91
C ARG A 60 -2.67 -6.94 -2.25
N ARG A 61 -1.63 -7.43 -2.91
CA ARG A 61 -0.25 -7.38 -2.41
C ARG A 61 0.23 -5.95 -2.18
N LEU A 62 -0.05 -5.05 -3.12
CA LEU A 62 0.28 -3.64 -2.99
C LEU A 62 -0.48 -3.01 -1.81
N ALA A 63 -1.80 -3.22 -1.72
CA ALA A 63 -2.61 -2.71 -0.62
C ALA A 63 -2.13 -3.23 0.74
N ALA A 64 -1.76 -4.51 0.84
CA ALA A 64 -1.19 -5.09 2.04
C ALA A 64 0.13 -4.43 2.46
N ASN A 65 1.00 -4.12 1.49
CA ASN A 65 2.25 -3.40 1.74
C ASN A 65 1.99 -1.99 2.30
N LEU A 66 1.06 -1.24 1.70
CA LEU A 66 0.66 0.08 2.19
C LEU A 66 0.15 0.02 3.64
N LEU A 67 -0.72 -0.95 3.94
CA LEU A 67 -1.22 -1.18 5.30
C LEU A 67 -0.10 -1.57 6.28
N ALA A 68 0.96 -2.25 5.82
CA ALA A 68 2.11 -2.59 6.64
C ALA A 68 2.98 -1.36 6.92
N LEU A 69 3.24 -0.50 5.92
CA LEU A 69 3.94 0.77 6.09
C LEU A 69 3.24 1.68 7.09
N ILE A 70 1.91 1.83 6.97
CA ILE A 70 1.10 2.63 7.88
C ILE A 70 1.19 2.09 9.31
N ARG A 71 1.06 0.76 9.49
CA ARG A 71 1.18 0.14 10.81
C ARG A 71 2.57 0.34 11.42
N ARG A 72 3.63 0.14 10.64
CA ARG A 72 5.02 0.35 11.09
C ARG A 72 5.25 1.80 11.50
N GLY A 73 4.85 2.75 10.65
CA GLY A 73 5.04 4.18 10.91
C GLY A 73 4.27 4.71 12.12
N ARG A 74 3.17 4.04 12.52
CA ARG A 74 2.43 4.35 13.76
C ARG A 74 3.02 3.72 15.02
N ALA A 75 3.84 2.66 14.88
CA ALA A 75 4.45 1.96 15.99
C ALA A 75 5.83 2.52 16.38
N GLY A 76 6.46 3.28 15.46
CA GLY A 76 7.72 3.97 15.68
C GLY A 76 7.62 5.40 16.19
N ASP A 77 6.41 5.85 16.55
CA ASP A 77 6.12 7.12 17.25
C ASP A 77 6.09 6.91 18.77
#